data_AF-A0A1D2N5N7-F1
#
_entry.id   AF-A0A1D2N5N7-F1
#
_cell.length_a   1.000
_cell.length_b   1.000
_cell.length_c   1.000
_cell.angle_alpha   90.00
_cell.angle_beta   90.00
_cell.angle_gamma   90.00
#
_symmetry.space_group_name_H-M   'P 1'
#
loop_
_entity.id
_entity.type
_entity.pdbx_description
1 polymer ?
#
loop_
_entity_poly.entity_id
_entity_poly.type
_entity_poly.pdbx_seq_one_letter_code
_entity_poly.pdbx_strand_id
1 'polypeptide(L)' 'MELILDINSWIYPMELGDKFRLVLATTLREDGYAESNEWSPLDTGPSRADSFEYVMYGKIYRIEGDESSDSTTSRL' A
#
# COMPACT_ATOMS: atom_id res chain seq x y z
N MET A 1 -12.71 -3.37 8.40
CA MET A 1 -11.35 -2.90 8.11
C MET A 1 -11.46 -1.42 7.88
N GLU A 2 -10.72 -0.62 8.63
CA GLU A 2 -10.66 0.83 8.50
C GLU A 2 -9.32 1.19 7.83
N LEU A 3 -9.32 2.22 6.98
CA LEU A 3 -8.14 2.70 6.28
C LEU A 3 -8.08 4.22 6.41
N ILE A 4 -6.98 4.71 6.96
CA ILE A 4 -6.60 6.12 6.89
C ILE A 4 -5.43 6.20 5.90
N LEU A 5 -5.59 7.00 4.85
CA LEU A 5 -4.61 7.13 3.77
C LEU A 5 -4.54 8.58 3.32
N ASP A 6 -3.37 9.18 3.47
CA ASP A 6 -3.08 10.48 2.87
C ASP A 6 -2.84 10.34 1.37
N ILE A 7 -3.46 11.21 0.57
CA ILE A 7 -3.29 11.25 -0.88
C ILE A 7 -2.99 12.68 -1.35
N ASN A 8 -2.34 12.81 -2.50
CA ASN A 8 -2.20 14.10 -3.16
C ASN A 8 -3.47 14.39 -3.99
N SER A 9 -4.45 15.04 -3.37
CA SER A 9 -5.75 15.35 -3.98
C SER A 9 -5.67 16.38 -5.11
N TRP A 10 -4.55 17.08 -5.30
CA TRP A 10 -4.38 18.01 -6.42
C TRP A 10 -4.18 17.28 -7.75
N ILE A 11 -3.51 16.12 -7.73
CA ILE A 11 -3.26 15.31 -8.93
C ILE A 11 -4.23 14.13 -9.05
N TYR A 12 -4.85 13.72 -7.94
CA TYR A 12 -5.86 12.66 -7.91
C TYR A 12 -7.05 13.09 -7.03
N PRO A 13 -7.98 13.88 -7.58
CA PRO A 13 -9.16 14.35 -6.85
C PRO A 13 -10.07 13.18 -6.47
N MET A 14 -10.58 13.18 -5.24
CA MET A 14 -11.61 12.24 -4.78
C MET A 14 -12.71 12.97 -4.01
N GLU A 15 -13.93 12.46 -4.09
CA GLU A 15 -15.11 12.99 -3.42
C GLU A 15 -15.61 12.05 -2.32
N LEU A 16 -16.44 12.60 -1.43
CA LEU A 16 -17.05 11.81 -0.37
C LEU A 16 -18.03 10.79 -0.97
N GLY A 17 -17.81 9.52 -0.67
CA GLY A 17 -18.64 8.41 -1.16
C GLY A 17 -18.09 7.69 -2.39
N ASP A 18 -16.98 8.18 -2.95
CA ASP A 18 -16.29 7.49 -4.04
C ASP A 18 -15.86 6.08 -3.63
N LYS A 19 -16.07 5.14 -4.56
CA LYS A 19 -15.63 3.75 -4.41
C LYS A 19 -14.38 3.55 -5.26
N PHE A 20 -13.31 3.12 -4.63
CA PHE A 20 -12.04 2.84 -5.31
C PHE A 20 -11.57 1.42 -5.02
N ARG A 21 -10.73 0.89 -5.92
CA ARG A 21 -10.08 -0.40 -5.76
C ARG A 21 -8.66 -0.18 -5.27
N LEU A 22 -8.35 -0.68 -4.07
CA LEU A 22 -7.01 -0.65 -3.50
C LEU A 22 -6.32 -2.00 -3.65
N VAL A 23 -5.05 -1.98 -4.08
CA VAL A 23 -4.17 -3.16 -4.08
C VAL A 23 -2.84 -2.77 -3.47
N LEU A 24 -2.35 -3.61 -2.54
CA LEU A 24 -0.98 -3.55 -2.04
C LEU A 24 -0.16 -4.59 -2.79
N ALA A 25 0.99 -4.18 -3.33
CA ALA A 25 1.93 -5.04 -4.03
C ALA A 25 3.35 -4.82 -3.52
N THR A 26 4.17 -5.87 -3.55
CA THR A 26 5.59 -5.84 -3.18
C THR A 26 6.52 -5.59 -4.36
N THR A 27 5.99 -5.55 -5.58
CA THR A 27 6.73 -5.36 -6.84
C THR A 27 5.78 -4.82 -7.91
N LEU A 28 6.28 -3.97 -8.83
CA LEU A 28 5.53 -3.52 -10.02
C LEU A 28 5.51 -4.57 -11.14
N ARG A 29 6.38 -5.59 -11.06
CA ARG A 29 6.47 -6.63 -12.08
C ARG A 29 5.26 -7.55 -12.04
N GLU A 30 4.71 -7.90 -13.20
CA GLU A 30 3.58 -8.82 -13.29
C GLU A 30 3.97 -10.24 -12.86
N ASP A 31 5.19 -10.67 -13.19
CA ASP A 31 5.74 -11.99 -12.88
C ASP A 31 6.00 -12.26 -11.38
N GLY A 32 5.88 -11.24 -10.53
CA GLY A 32 6.01 -11.36 -9.08
C GLY A 32 7.45 -11.48 -8.57
N TYR A 33 8.46 -11.37 -9.43
CA TYR A 33 9.85 -11.28 -8.97
C TYR A 33 10.11 -9.95 -8.25
N ALA A 34 11.06 -9.97 -7.32
CA ALA A 34 11.49 -8.77 -6.62
C ALA A 34 12.07 -7.75 -7.62
N GLU A 35 11.75 -6.48 -7.39
CA GLU A 35 12.25 -5.37 -8.19
C GLU A 35 13.69 -5.02 -7.79
N SER A 36 14.45 -4.43 -8.71
CA SER A 36 15.73 -3.80 -8.37
C SER A 36 15.48 -2.59 -7.45
N ASN A 37 16.46 -2.23 -6.63
CA ASN A 37 16.39 -1.00 -5.81
C ASN A 37 16.52 0.30 -6.63
N GLU A 38 16.57 0.20 -7.96
CA GLU A 38 16.67 1.31 -8.88
C GLU A 38 15.35 1.44 -9.64
N TRP A 39 14.79 2.65 -9.63
CA TRP A 39 13.62 3.01 -10.42
C TRP A 39 14.06 3.95 -11.55
N SER A 40 13.58 3.68 -12.76
CA SER A 40 13.87 4.46 -13.96
C SER A 40 12.57 4.90 -14.62
N PRO A 41 12.33 6.21 -14.83
CA PRO A 41 11.18 6.68 -15.60
C PRO A 41 11.27 6.33 -17.10
N LEU A 42 12.44 5.87 -17.56
CA LEU A 42 12.64 5.41 -18.95
C LEU A 42 12.21 3.96 -19.15
N ASP A 43 11.96 3.22 -18.06
CA ASP A 43 11.47 1.86 -18.11
C ASP A 43 9.99 1.91 -18.49
N THR A 44 9.71 1.65 -19.76
CA THR A 44 8.38 1.75 -20.38
C THR A 44 7.74 0.38 -20.63
N GLY A 45 8.29 -0.67 -20.02
CA GLY A 45 7.72 -2.02 -20.07
C GLY A 45 6.36 -2.08 -19.34
N PRO A 46 5.51 -3.07 -19.68
CA PRO A 46 4.24 -3.23 -19.00
C PRO A 46 4.46 -3.49 -17.51
N SER A 47 3.61 -2.86 -16.70
CA SER A 47 3.69 -2.95 -15.24
C SER A 47 2.32 -3.08 -14.62
N ARG A 48 2.27 -3.56 -13.37
CA ARG A 48 1.02 -3.58 -12.59
C ARG A 48 0.42 -2.18 -12.44
N ALA A 49 1.23 -1.12 -12.49
CA ALA A 49 0.77 0.25 -12.36
C ALA A 49 -0.16 0.66 -13.52
N ASP A 50 -0.01 0.04 -14.70
CA ASP A 50 -0.77 0.39 -15.91
C ASP A 50 -2.29 0.13 -15.74
N SER A 51 -2.67 -0.69 -14.75
CA SER A 51 -4.06 -1.00 -14.41
C SER A 51 -4.64 -0.13 -13.27
N PHE A 52 -3.94 0.92 -12.84
CA PHE A 52 -4.33 1.80 -11.73
C PHE A 52 -4.08 3.27 -12.06
N GLU A 53 -4.89 4.14 -11.48
CA GLU A 53 -4.84 5.59 -11.76
C GLU A 53 -3.88 6.34 -10.83
N TYR A 54 -3.64 5.80 -9.64
CA TYR A 54 -2.80 6.40 -8.62
C TYR A 54 -1.93 5.35 -7.94
N VAL A 55 -0.62 5.60 -7.89
CA VAL A 55 0.39 4.66 -7.36
C VAL A 55 1.28 5.37 -6.36
N MET A 56 1.54 4.69 -5.25
CA MET A 56 2.45 5.15 -4.19
C MET A 56 3.45 4.07 -3.87
N TYR A 57 4.68 4.48 -3.52
CA TYR A 57 5.71 3.61 -2.98
C TYR A 57 5.98 4.01 -1.52
N GLY A 58 6.04 3.03 -0.62
CA GLY A 58 6.21 3.27 0.80
C GLY A 58 6.86 2.09 1.53
N LYS A 59 7.19 2.31 2.80
CA LYS A 59 7.74 1.28 3.69
C LYS A 59 6.85 1.16 4.92
N ILE A 60 6.57 -0.07 5.33
CA ILE A 60 5.90 -0.33 6.60
C ILE A 60 6.86 0.08 7.72
N TYR A 61 6.48 1.06 8.52
CA TYR A 61 7.33 1.57 9.61
C TYR A 61 7.00 0.94 10.97
N ARG A 62 5.76 0.50 11.16
CA ARG A 62 5.25 -0.03 12.42
C ARG A 62 4.12 -1.03 12.15
N ILE A 63 4.11 -2.09 12.92
CA ILE A 63 3.01 -3.06 13.00
C ILE A 63 2.57 -3.06 14.45
N GLU A 64 1.32 -2.67 14.70
CA GLU A 64 0.69 -2.77 16.02
C GLU A 64 -0.12 -4.07 16.05
N GLY A 65 -0.02 -4.82 17.14
CA GLY A 65 -0.93 -5.94 17.42
C GLY A 65 -2.14 -5.44 18.19
N ASP A 66 -3.28 -6.12 18.08
CA ASP A 66 -4.40 -5.91 18.99
C ASP A 66 -3.94 -6.29 20.41
N GLU A 67 -3.72 -5.31 21.29
CA GLU A 67 -3.55 -5.56 22.74
C GLU A 67 -4.90 -5.94 23.36
N SER A 68 -5.48 -7.06 22.92
CA SER A 68 -6.68 -7.67 23.51
C SER A 68 -6.49 -9.17 23.78
N SER A 69 -5.30 -9.59 24.22
CA SER A 69 -5.10 -10.92 24.81
C SER A 69 -3.82 -11.02 25.65
N ASP A 70 -3.73 -10.35 26.81
CA ASP A 70 -3.02 -10.96 27.96
C ASP A 70 -3.32 -10.35 29.34
N SER A 71 -4.59 -10.05 29.63
CA SER A 71 -5.01 -9.67 31.00
C SER A 71 -5.29 -10.88 31.91
N THR A 72 -4.76 -12.08 31.62
CA THR A 72 -5.00 -13.27 32.45
C THR A 72 -3.84 -14.27 32.38
N THR A 73 -2.68 -13.98 32.99
CA THR A 73 -1.81 -14.93 33.74
C THR A 73 -0.48 -14.26 34.07
N SER A 74 -0.36 -13.68 35.27
CA SER A 74 0.74 -13.98 36.21
C SER A 74 0.58 -13.07 37.45
N ARG A 75 -0.35 -13.45 38.32
CA ARG A 75 -0.24 -13.16 39.76
C ARG A 75 -0.13 -14.50 40.46
N LEU A 76 1.11 -14.93 40.67
CA LEU A 76 1.53 -15.89 41.69
C LEU A 76 2.84 -15.39 42.28
#